data_AF-A0A5C8T249-F1
#
_entry.id   AF-A0A5C8T249-F1
#
_cell.length_a   1.000
_cell.length_b   1.000
_cell.length_c   1.000
_cell.angle_alpha   90.00
_cell.angle_beta   90.00
_cell.angle_gamma   90.00
#
_symmetry.space_group_name_H-M   'P 1'
#
loop_
_entity.id
_entity.type
_entity.pdbx_description
1 polymer ?
#
loop_
_entity_poly.entity_id
_entity_poly.type
_entity_poly.pdbx_seq_one_letter_code
_entity_poly.pdbx_strand_id
1 'polypeptide(L)'
;PRERRAASAAHGLLYLLLVGLPLTGWAVVSLSPFNIPTVLYGLVPWPHLPLEALVPDQASAEGALKQVHAYGAWLLAALLVLHVAAALRHHLVLRDDVLRRMLPARTPTAPSESLGSPR
;
A
#
# COMPACT_ATOMS: atom_id res chain seq x y z
N PRO A 1 -2.24 -24.72 -8.42
CA PRO A 1 -2.41 -24.43 -6.97
C PRO A 1 -1.26 -23.63 -6.34
N ARG A 2 0.01 -23.91 -6.69
CA ARG A 2 1.19 -23.22 -6.13
C ARG A 2 1.24 -21.72 -6.51
N GLU A 3 1.04 -21.40 -7.78
CA GLU A 3 1.03 -20.01 -8.29
C GLU A 3 -0.06 -19.15 -7.63
N ARG A 4 -1.28 -19.68 -7.46
CA ARG A 4 -2.37 -18.98 -6.77
C ARG A 4 -2.04 -18.67 -5.31
N ARG A 5 -1.40 -19.61 -4.59
CA ARG A 5 -0.96 -19.39 -3.21
C ARG A 5 0.14 -18.34 -3.14
N ALA A 6 1.13 -18.41 -4.03
CA ALA A 6 2.19 -17.42 -4.14
C ALA A 6 1.64 -16.02 -4.44
N ALA A 7 0.70 -15.90 -5.39
CA ALA A 7 0.05 -14.64 -5.71
C ALA A 7 -0.75 -14.08 -4.52
N SER A 8 -1.48 -14.93 -3.80
CA SER A 8 -2.24 -14.49 -2.61
C SER A 8 -1.32 -14.04 -1.49
N ALA A 9 -0.23 -14.76 -1.25
CA ALA A 9 0.79 -14.39 -0.27
C ALA A 9 1.48 -13.08 -0.63
N ALA A 10 1.84 -12.87 -1.90
CA ALA A 10 2.44 -11.64 -2.38
C ALA A 10 1.52 -10.43 -2.16
N HIS A 11 0.23 -10.53 -2.52
CA HIS A 11 -0.74 -9.46 -2.25
C HIS A 11 -0.92 -9.21 -0.74
N GLY A 12 -1.04 -10.28 0.06
CA GLY A 12 -1.15 -10.15 1.52
C GLY A 12 0.05 -9.42 2.12
N LEU A 13 1.26 -9.76 1.68
CA LEU A 13 2.50 -9.10 2.12
C LEU A 13 2.58 -7.64 1.65
N LEU A 14 2.18 -7.35 0.40
CA LEU A 14 2.10 -5.98 -0.10
C LEU A 14 1.12 -5.14 0.75
N TYR A 15 -0.07 -5.64 1.06
CA TYR A 15 -1.03 -4.93 1.91
C TYR A 15 -0.49 -4.72 3.32
N LEU A 16 0.13 -5.74 3.91
CA LEU A 16 0.76 -5.63 5.22
C LEU A 16 1.82 -4.52 5.23
N LEU A 17 2.67 -4.45 4.21
CA LEU A 17 3.70 -3.41 4.11
C LEU A 17 3.13 -2.03 3.80
N LEU A 18 2.11 -1.94 2.94
CA LEU A 18 1.45 -0.68 2.59
C LEU A 18 0.76 -0.02 3.79
N VAL A 19 0.26 -0.81 4.75
CA VAL A 19 -0.32 -0.28 6.00
C VAL A 19 0.75 -0.15 7.08
N GLY A 20 1.63 -1.15 7.20
CA GLY A 20 2.66 -1.18 8.24
C GLY A 20 3.69 -0.07 8.12
N LEU A 21 4.13 0.28 6.91
CA LEU A 21 5.13 1.33 6.71
C LEU A 21 4.65 2.73 7.11
N PRO A 22 3.45 3.20 6.71
CA PRO A 22 2.91 4.44 7.24
C PRO A 22 2.80 4.45 8.77
N LEU A 23 2.37 3.33 9.37
CA LEU A 23 2.28 3.22 10.83
C LEU A 23 3.65 3.29 11.51
N THR A 24 4.66 2.62 10.98
CA THR A 24 6.02 2.72 11.53
C THR A 24 6.61 4.11 11.35
N GLY A 25 6.37 4.76 10.21
CA GLY A 25 6.79 6.15 9.98
C GLY A 25 6.13 7.13 10.95
N TRP A 26 4.82 6.97 11.19
CA TRP A 26 4.10 7.77 12.18
C TRP A 26 4.61 7.52 13.61
N ALA A 27 4.94 6.28 13.94
CA ALA A 27 5.56 5.93 15.22
C ALA A 27 6.95 6.55 15.40
N VAL A 28 7.78 6.59 14.34
CA VAL A 28 9.09 7.28 14.36
C VAL A 28 8.92 8.76 14.70
N VAL A 29 8.01 9.46 14.00
CA VAL A 29 7.78 10.90 14.26
C VAL A 29 7.21 11.13 15.66
N SER A 30 6.33 10.23 16.12
CA SER A 30 5.72 10.31 17.47
C SER A 30 6.71 10.09 18.62
N LEU A 31 7.84 9.42 18.37
CA LEU A 31 8.90 9.22 19.37
C LEU A 31 10.08 10.15 19.18
N SER A 32 10.03 11.06 18.19
CA SER A 32 11.18 11.89 17.85
C SER A 32 11.45 12.95 18.93
N PRO A 33 12.70 13.08 19.42
CA PRO A 33 13.06 14.04 20.46
C PRO A 33 12.90 15.50 20.02
N PHE A 34 12.85 15.75 18.70
CA PHE A 34 12.67 17.09 18.14
C PHE A 34 11.20 17.55 18.16
N ASN A 35 10.25 16.65 18.48
CA ASN A 35 8.81 16.90 18.61
C ASN A 35 8.24 17.80 17.50
N ILE A 36 8.64 17.54 16.26
CA ILE A 36 8.24 18.34 15.11
C ILE A 36 6.78 18.03 14.81
N PRO A 37 5.87 19.03 14.82
CA PRO A 37 4.47 18.80 14.59
C PRO A 37 4.24 18.26 13.18
N THR A 38 3.54 17.14 13.07
CA THR A 38 3.07 16.63 11.79
C THR A 38 1.88 17.48 11.37
N VAL A 39 2.01 18.26 10.28
CA VAL A 39 0.91 19.10 9.79
C VAL A 39 0.42 18.55 8.46
N LEU A 40 -0.81 18.03 8.43
CA LEU A 40 -1.43 17.55 7.21
C LEU A 40 -1.64 18.70 6.24
N TYR A 41 -1.00 18.59 5.08
CA TYR A 41 -1.06 19.58 4.00
C TYR A 41 -0.73 21.02 4.45
N GLY A 42 -0.02 21.20 5.57
CA GLY A 42 0.24 22.51 6.17
C GLY A 42 -0.98 23.18 6.84
N LEU A 43 -2.12 22.48 6.95
CA LEU A 43 -3.38 23.05 7.43
C LEU A 43 -3.83 22.49 8.78
N VAL A 44 -3.70 21.17 8.98
CA VAL A 44 -4.27 20.49 10.15
C VAL A 44 -3.16 19.83 10.96
N PRO A 45 -2.92 20.23 12.22
CA PRO A 45 -1.99 19.52 13.09
C PRO A 45 -2.52 18.10 13.34
N TRP A 46 -1.69 17.13 13.05
CA TRP A 46 -1.97 15.72 13.24
C TRP A 46 -1.46 15.27 14.62
N PRO A 47 -2.24 14.49 15.39
CA PRO A 47 -1.81 14.05 16.70
C PRO A 47 -0.66 13.04 16.62
N HIS A 48 0.20 13.06 17.63
CA HIS A 48 1.17 12.00 17.88
C HIS A 48 0.48 10.78 18.48
N LEU A 49 1.07 9.60 18.24
CA LEU A 49 0.67 8.39 18.94
C LEU A 49 1.14 8.47 20.41
N PRO A 50 0.35 7.98 21.38
CA PRO A 50 0.70 8.02 22.80
C PRO A 50 1.75 6.97 23.19
N LEU A 51 2.79 6.77 22.37
CA LEU A 51 3.81 5.72 22.54
C LEU A 51 4.84 6.08 23.63
N GLU A 52 5.00 7.36 23.93
CA GLU A 52 5.90 7.88 24.97
C GLU A 52 5.62 7.30 26.35
N ALA A 53 4.35 7.02 26.68
CA ALA A 53 3.98 6.41 27.96
C ALA A 53 4.24 4.89 28.01
N LEU A 54 4.42 4.25 26.85
CA LEU A 54 4.60 2.80 26.73
C LEU A 54 6.06 2.38 26.62
N VAL A 55 6.97 3.31 26.30
CA VAL A 55 8.36 3.01 25.96
C VAL A 55 9.31 3.79 26.87
N PRO A 56 10.13 3.10 27.71
CA PRO A 56 11.06 3.77 28.63
C PRO A 56 12.21 4.50 27.92
N ASP A 57 12.70 3.94 26.81
CA ASP A 57 13.80 4.49 26.02
C ASP A 57 13.30 4.84 24.62
N GLN A 58 12.87 6.10 24.47
CA GLN A 58 12.31 6.60 23.21
C GLN A 58 13.36 6.62 22.09
N ALA A 59 14.62 6.94 22.39
CA ALA A 59 15.67 7.07 21.39
C ALA A 59 16.03 5.71 20.76
N SER A 60 16.16 4.68 21.59
CA SER A 60 16.38 3.31 21.12
C SER A 60 15.21 2.80 20.28
N ALA A 61 13.98 3.03 20.73
CA ALA A 61 12.78 2.62 20.00
C ALA A 61 12.59 3.37 18.67
N GLU A 62 12.82 4.69 18.64
CA GLU A 62 12.83 5.49 17.41
C GLU A 62 13.87 4.94 16.43
N GLY A 63 15.09 4.65 16.91
CA GLY A 63 16.16 4.06 16.11
C GLY A 63 15.78 2.71 15.50
N ALA A 64 15.20 1.81 16.29
CA ALA A 64 14.72 0.51 15.83
C ALA A 64 13.59 0.66 14.78
N LEU A 65 12.63 1.55 15.02
CA LEU A 65 11.53 1.81 14.09
C LEU A 65 12.02 2.41 12.77
N LYS A 66 13.04 3.29 12.80
CA LYS A 66 13.69 3.81 11.58
C LYS A 66 14.30 2.69 10.75
N GLN A 67 14.98 1.73 11.39
CA GLN A 67 15.53 0.57 10.69
C GLN A 67 14.44 -0.31 10.10
N VAL A 68 13.41 -0.65 10.89
CA VAL A 68 12.25 -1.45 10.42
C VAL A 68 11.57 -0.76 9.23
N HIS A 69 11.36 0.55 9.30
CA HIS A 69 10.77 1.32 8.22
C HIS A 69 11.67 1.31 6.96
N ALA A 70 12.97 1.54 7.11
CA ALA A 70 13.91 1.56 5.99
C ALA A 70 14.01 0.20 5.29
N TYR A 71 14.22 -0.89 6.04
CA TYR A 71 14.27 -2.24 5.47
C TYR A 71 12.92 -2.65 4.89
N GLY A 72 11.82 -2.32 5.55
CA GLY A 72 10.47 -2.57 5.03
C GLY A 72 10.19 -1.83 3.73
N ALA A 73 10.67 -0.59 3.58
CA ALA A 73 10.55 0.19 2.35
C ALA A 73 11.32 -0.46 1.18
N TRP A 74 12.56 -0.90 1.44
CA TRP A 74 13.33 -1.65 0.44
C TRP A 74 12.67 -2.98 0.06
N LEU A 75 12.11 -3.70 1.03
CA LEU A 75 11.36 -4.93 0.79
C LEU A 75 10.10 -4.67 -0.03
N LEU A 76 9.33 -3.62 0.30
CA LEU A 76 8.15 -3.21 -0.47
C LEU A 76 8.52 -2.86 -1.91
N ALA A 77 9.60 -2.10 -2.12
CA ALA A 77 10.08 -1.77 -3.46
C ALA A 77 10.45 -3.03 -4.27
N ALA A 78 11.19 -3.96 -3.66
CA ALA A 78 11.54 -5.23 -4.31
C ALA A 78 10.30 -6.07 -4.66
N LEU A 79 9.34 -6.16 -3.75
CA LEU A 79 8.07 -6.87 -3.98
C LEU A 79 7.22 -6.21 -5.06
N LEU A 80 7.18 -4.87 -5.11
CA LEU A 80 6.48 -4.13 -6.15
C LEU A 80 7.08 -4.42 -7.52
N VAL A 81 8.41 -4.36 -7.65
CA VAL A 81 9.10 -4.71 -8.90
C VAL A 81 8.78 -6.14 -9.32
N LEU A 82 8.87 -7.09 -8.38
CA LEU A 82 8.54 -8.49 -8.64
C LEU A 82 7.07 -8.67 -9.06
N HIS A 83 6.16 -7.98 -8.40
CA HIS A 83 4.73 -8.01 -8.69
C HIS A 83 4.43 -7.51 -10.11
N VAL A 84 4.99 -6.35 -10.48
CA VAL A 84 4.85 -5.78 -11.83
C VAL A 84 5.48 -6.72 -12.87
N ALA A 85 6.69 -7.24 -12.62
CA ALA A 85 7.35 -8.18 -13.51
C ALA A 85 6.53 -9.46 -13.71
N ALA A 86 5.90 -9.99 -12.65
CA ALA A 86 5.01 -11.14 -12.74
C ALA A 86 3.78 -10.81 -13.59
N ALA A 87 3.10 -9.69 -13.34
CA ALA A 87 1.93 -9.27 -14.11
C ALA A 87 2.27 -9.08 -15.61
N LEU A 88 3.42 -8.50 -15.92
CA LEU A 88 3.91 -8.33 -17.29
C LEU A 88 4.27 -9.67 -17.94
N ARG A 89 4.95 -10.56 -17.23
CA ARG A 89 5.25 -11.92 -17.74
C ARG A 89 3.97 -12.68 -18.06
N HIS A 90 2.99 -12.61 -17.18
CA HIS A 90 1.67 -13.22 -17.34
C HIS A 90 0.94 -12.67 -18.58
N HIS A 91 1.01 -11.35 -18.79
CA HIS A 91 0.38 -10.71 -19.93
C HIS A 91 1.11 -10.94 -21.27
N LEU A 92 2.44 -10.82 -21.30
CA LEU A 92 3.24 -10.84 -22.54
C LEU A 92 3.65 -12.25 -22.97
N VAL A 93 4.04 -13.10 -22.01
CA VAL A 93 4.57 -14.45 -22.28
C VAL A 93 3.48 -15.50 -22.15
N LEU A 94 2.73 -15.49 -21.04
CA LEU A 94 1.64 -16.46 -20.83
C LEU A 94 0.34 -16.06 -21.52
N ARG A 95 0.23 -14.81 -22.01
CA ARG A 95 -0.93 -14.25 -22.70
C ARG A 95 -2.24 -14.44 -21.93
N ASP A 96 -2.17 -14.28 -20.62
CA ASP A 96 -3.35 -14.34 -19.77
C ASP A 96 -3.97 -12.95 -19.53
N ASP A 97 -5.17 -12.97 -18.96
CA ASP A 97 -5.94 -11.77 -18.63
C ASP A 97 -5.65 -11.24 -17.21
N VAL A 98 -4.55 -11.65 -16.55
CA VAL A 98 -4.26 -11.22 -15.17
C VAL A 98 -4.16 -9.70 -15.07
N LEU A 99 -3.40 -9.07 -15.99
CA LEU A 99 -3.27 -7.61 -16.03
C LEU A 99 -4.61 -6.92 -16.38
N ARG A 100 -5.40 -7.52 -17.28
CA ARG A 100 -6.70 -6.98 -17.70
C ARG A 100 -7.72 -6.97 -16.56
N ARG A 101 -7.62 -7.89 -15.61
CA ARG A 101 -8.46 -7.92 -14.40
C ARG A 101 -8.13 -6.82 -13.39
N MET A 102 -6.95 -6.19 -13.49
CA MET A 102 -6.57 -5.03 -12.67
C MET A 102 -7.00 -3.69 -13.31
N LEU A 103 -7.33 -3.69 -14.60
CA LEU A 103 -7.80 -2.50 -15.29
C LEU A 103 -9.28 -2.24 -14.98
N PRO A 104 -9.71 -0.96 -14.93
CA PRO A 104 -11.12 -0.63 -14.87
C PRO A 104 -11.85 -1.25 -16.07
N ALA A 105 -12.81 -2.14 -15.82
CA ALA A 105 -13.64 -2.69 -16.89
C ALA A 105 -14.46 -1.57 -17.52
N ARG A 106 -14.46 -1.46 -18.86
CA ARG A 106 -15.44 -0.62 -19.56
C ARG A 106 -16.80 -1.24 -19.31
N THR A 107 -17.63 -0.62 -18.47
CA THR A 107 -19.05 -0.94 -18.38
C THR A 107 -19.63 -0.82 -19.79
N PRO A 108 -20.28 -1.85 -20.34
CA PRO A 108 -21.01 -1.71 -21.59
C PRO A 108 -22.00 -0.56 -21.43
N THR A 109 -21.87 0.48 -22.25
CA THR A 109 -22.86 1.54 -22.37
C THR A 109 -24.21 0.87 -22.54
N ALA A 110 -25.14 1.10 -21.62
CA ALA A 110 -26.49 0.53 -21.70
C ALA A 110 -27.04 0.75 -23.11
N PRO A 111 -27.65 -0.26 -23.75
CA PRO A 111 -28.29 -0.07 -25.04
C PRO A 111 -29.24 1.12 -24.91
N SER A 112 -29.06 2.13 -25.75
CA SER A 112 -30.00 3.23 -25.87
C SER A 112 -31.38 2.63 -25.95
N GLU A 113 -32.19 2.85 -24.90
CA GLU A 113 -33.60 2.51 -24.93
C GLU A 113 -34.13 3.05 -26.24
N SER A 114 -34.56 2.12 -27.07
CA SER A 114 -35.32 2.40 -28.26
C SER A 114 -36.50 3.28 -27.83
N LEU A 115 -36.39 4.59 -28.07
CA LEU A 115 -37.55 5.43 -28.35
C LEU A 115 -38.20 4.91 -29.65
N GLY A 116 -38.84 3.75 -29.58
CA GLY A 116 -40.06 3.48 -30.33
C GLY A 116 -41.21 3.98 -29.45
N SER A 117 -42.29 4.53 -29.95
CA SER A 117 -42.85 4.66 -31.30
C SER A 117 -44.16 5.45 -31.08
N PRO A 118 -44.65 6.25 -32.03
CA PRO A 118 -45.81 7.12 -31.81
C PRO A 118 -47.09 6.29 -31.62
N ARG A 119 -47.90 6.69 -30.64
CA ARG A 119 -49.34 6.40 -30.60
C ARG A 119 -50.09 7.71 -30.70
#